data_AF-A0A258ECG2-F1
#
_entry.id   AF-A0A258ECG2-F1
#
_cell.length_a   1.000
_cell.length_b   1.000
_cell.length_c   1.000
_cell.angle_alpha   90.00
_cell.angle_beta   90.00
_cell.angle_gamma   90.00
#
_symmetry.space_group_name_H-M   'P 1'
#
loop_
_entity.id
_entity.type
_entity.pdbx_description
1 polymer ?
#
loop_
_entity_poly.entity_id
_entity_poly.type
_entity_poly.pdbx_seq_one_letter_code
_entity_poly.pdbx_strand_id
1 'polypeptide(L)'
;MPDESLTDAEKTHFTLALVEQCVRNTFLETLHAGTVPDSASGDYSDVKVVTPFGEIPWTRLSRISDDEMKTLMIEITNKVFTFLTYQEDLTALGGAARWNRPEIDTALEGKAQRRRALRSGMLEGPDKVG
;
A
#
# COMPACT_ATOMS: atom_id res chain seq x y z
N MET A 1 -31.11 -5.00 -13.90
CA MET A 1 -30.18 -4.22 -13.07
C MET A 1 -29.03 -3.84 -13.97
N PRO A 2 -28.81 -2.56 -14.30
CA PRO A 2 -27.63 -2.15 -15.04
C PRO A 2 -26.38 -2.58 -14.25
N ASP A 3 -25.29 -2.89 -14.95
CA ASP A 3 -24.00 -3.24 -14.34
C ASP A 3 -23.56 -2.08 -13.45
N GLU A 4 -23.71 -2.26 -12.14
CA GLU A 4 -23.45 -1.28 -11.08
C GLU A 4 -21.94 -1.13 -10.84
N SER A 5 -21.14 -1.26 -11.90
CA SER A 5 -19.70 -1.15 -11.84
C SER A 5 -19.28 0.32 -11.96
N LEU A 6 -18.42 0.76 -11.05
CA LEU A 6 -17.85 2.11 -11.08
C LEU A 6 -17.19 2.36 -12.46
N THR A 7 -17.40 3.56 -13.00
CA THR A 7 -16.63 4.04 -14.14
C THR A 7 -15.15 4.17 -13.78
N ASP A 8 -14.26 4.19 -14.76
CA ASP A 8 -12.82 4.32 -14.49
C ASP A 8 -12.46 5.66 -13.82
N ALA A 9 -13.23 6.71 -14.08
CA ALA A 9 -13.09 8.00 -13.40
C ALA A 9 -13.47 7.89 -11.92
N GLU A 10 -14.59 7.23 -11.60
CA GLU A 10 -15.02 7.01 -10.21
C GLU A 10 -14.05 6.09 -9.48
N LYS A 11 -13.59 5.00 -10.11
CA LYS A 11 -12.53 4.13 -9.55
C LYS A 11 -11.27 4.93 -9.24
N THR A 12 -10.85 5.79 -10.16
CA THR A 12 -9.67 6.65 -9.97
C THR A 12 -9.87 7.58 -8.78
N HIS A 13 -10.97 8.30 -8.73
CA HIS A 13 -11.27 9.25 -7.67
C HIS A 13 -11.32 8.57 -6.29
N PHE A 14 -12.09 7.48 -6.19
CA PHE A 14 -12.23 6.71 -4.95
C PHE A 14 -10.90 6.13 -4.48
N THR A 15 -10.07 5.62 -5.41
CA THR A 15 -8.74 5.08 -5.07
C THR A 15 -7.83 6.16 -4.51
N LEU A 16 -7.80 7.34 -5.13
CA LEU A 16 -6.99 8.45 -4.65
C LEU A 16 -7.42 8.89 -3.25
N ALA A 17 -8.74 9.01 -3.02
CA ALA A 17 -9.28 9.41 -1.72
C ALA A 17 -8.97 8.36 -0.64
N LEU A 18 -9.18 7.08 -0.94
CA LEU A 18 -8.89 6.00 0.00
C LEU A 18 -7.40 5.98 0.36
N VAL A 19 -6.50 6.07 -0.62
CA VAL A 19 -5.05 6.03 -0.36
C VAL A 19 -4.58 7.28 0.38
N GLU A 20 -5.10 8.46 0.03
CA GLU A 20 -4.80 9.70 0.74
C GLU A 20 -5.20 9.59 2.22
N GLN A 21 -6.47 9.31 2.48
CA GLN A 21 -7.02 9.33 3.83
C GLN A 21 -6.55 8.15 4.68
N CYS A 22 -6.44 6.97 4.08
CA CYS A 22 -6.24 5.73 4.83
C CYS A 22 -4.80 5.24 4.84
N VAL A 23 -3.93 5.74 3.96
CA VAL A 23 -2.52 5.28 3.89
C VAL A 23 -1.57 6.45 4.08
N ARG A 24 -1.68 7.49 3.24
CA ARG A 24 -0.77 8.64 3.30
C ARG A 24 -0.93 9.38 4.62
N ASN A 25 -2.16 9.73 4.99
CA ASN A 25 -2.47 10.49 6.20
C ASN A 25 -2.50 9.58 7.45
N THR A 26 -1.43 8.84 7.72
CA THR A 26 -1.33 7.90 8.87
C THR A 26 0.00 8.09 9.61
N PHE A 27 0.31 7.19 10.56
CA PHE A 27 1.63 7.05 11.16
C PHE A 27 2.78 6.97 10.13
N LEU A 28 2.48 6.64 8.87
CA LEU A 28 3.44 6.76 7.76
C LEU A 28 4.03 8.17 7.64
N GLU A 29 3.27 9.25 7.88
CA GLU A 29 3.80 10.61 7.86
C GLU A 29 4.79 10.87 9.00
N THR A 30 4.54 10.28 10.18
CA THR A 30 5.48 10.34 11.31
C THR A 30 6.80 9.66 10.97
N LEU A 31 6.74 8.48 10.34
CA LEU A 31 7.94 7.80 9.85
C LEU A 31 8.67 8.62 8.77
N HIS A 32 7.91 9.25 7.87
CA HIS A 32 8.44 10.08 6.78
C HIS A 32 9.05 11.41 7.25
N ALA A 33 8.65 11.93 8.41
CA ALA A 33 9.20 13.16 8.99
C ALA A 33 10.63 13.01 9.54
N GLY A 34 11.19 11.79 9.54
CA GLY A 34 12.55 11.52 9.98
C GLY A 34 13.62 12.12 9.05
N THR A 35 14.83 12.30 9.58
CA THR A 35 15.99 12.73 8.78
C THR A 35 16.41 11.62 7.82
N VAL A 36 16.39 11.92 6.52
CA VAL A 36 16.89 11.03 5.48
C VAL A 36 18.39 11.24 5.31
N PRO A 37 19.24 10.19 5.38
CA PRO A 37 20.67 10.33 5.13
C PRO A 37 20.94 10.63 3.65
N ASP A 38 22.05 11.32 3.40
CA ASP A 38 22.59 11.52 2.05
C ASP A 38 23.76 10.54 1.80
N SER A 39 24.05 10.30 0.52
CA SER A 39 25.10 9.37 0.08
C SER A 39 26.03 10.07 -0.90
N ALA A 40 27.33 10.03 -0.66
CA ALA A 40 28.32 10.63 -1.56
C ALA A 40 28.48 9.81 -2.84
N SER A 41 28.28 8.48 -2.78
CA SER A 41 28.27 7.61 -3.96
C SER A 41 26.95 7.67 -4.74
N GLY A 42 25.86 8.12 -4.10
CA GLY A 42 24.51 8.15 -4.67
C GLY A 42 23.79 6.79 -4.68
N ASP A 43 24.50 5.69 -4.39
CA ASP A 43 23.96 4.33 -4.31
C ASP A 43 23.79 3.83 -2.87
N TYR A 44 24.09 4.69 -1.89
CA TYR A 44 24.00 4.41 -0.46
C TYR A 44 24.89 3.26 0.04
N SER A 45 25.87 2.80 -0.75
CA SER A 45 26.85 1.80 -0.29
C SER A 45 27.79 2.35 0.80
N ASP A 46 27.92 3.68 0.87
CA ASP A 46 28.69 4.42 1.87
C ASP A 46 27.89 4.80 3.14
N VAL A 47 26.59 4.47 3.19
CA VAL A 47 25.72 4.77 4.33
C VAL A 47 25.53 3.52 5.21
N LYS A 48 25.62 3.72 6.53
CA LYS A 48 25.41 2.67 7.53
C LYS A 48 24.74 3.21 8.78
N VAL A 49 24.02 2.33 9.48
CA VAL A 49 23.58 2.57 10.85
C VAL A 49 24.57 1.91 11.80
N VAL A 50 25.05 2.69 12.77
CA VAL A 50 25.96 2.20 13.81
C VAL A 50 25.15 1.94 15.07
N THR A 51 25.23 0.71 15.57
CA THR A 51 24.58 0.27 16.82
C THR A 51 25.64 -0.28 17.78
N PRO A 52 25.32 -0.45 19.07
CA PRO A 52 26.21 -1.17 20.00
C PRO A 52 26.52 -2.61 19.59
N PHE A 53 25.71 -3.22 18.70
CA PHE A 53 25.89 -4.60 18.22
C PHE A 53 26.64 -4.68 16.89
N GLY A 54 27.07 -3.54 16.34
CA GLY A 54 27.80 -3.45 15.09
C GLY A 54 27.14 -2.54 14.07
N GLU A 55 27.68 -2.59 12.86
CA GLU A 55 27.27 -1.75 11.74
C GLU A 55 26.33 -2.50 10.79
N ILE A 56 25.26 -1.84 10.37
CA ILE A 56 24.31 -2.37 9.40
C ILE A 56 24.38 -1.49 8.15
N PRO A 57 24.78 -2.02 6.98
CA PRO A 57 24.72 -1.27 5.73
C PRO A 57 23.30 -0.79 5.44
N TRP A 58 23.15 0.45 5.00
CA TRP A 58 21.83 1.04 4.69
C TRP A 58 21.03 0.22 3.69
N THR A 59 21.72 -0.40 2.72
CA THR A 59 21.12 -1.26 1.69
C THR A 59 20.53 -2.57 2.24
N ARG A 60 20.87 -2.96 3.47
CA ARG A 60 20.36 -4.15 4.16
C ARG A 60 19.53 -3.83 5.40
N LEU A 61 19.36 -2.56 5.72
CA LEU A 61 18.63 -2.10 6.89
C LEU A 61 17.11 -2.22 6.66
N SER A 62 16.39 -2.82 7.61
CA SER A 62 14.93 -2.63 7.69
C SER A 62 14.63 -1.21 8.17
N ARG A 63 13.82 -0.47 7.42
CA ARG A 63 13.49 0.94 7.70
C ARG A 63 12.27 1.12 8.60
N ILE A 64 11.52 0.04 8.82
CA ILE A 64 10.32 0.00 9.66
C ILE A 64 10.46 -1.24 10.54
N SER A 65 10.39 -1.05 11.85
CA SER A 65 10.39 -2.13 12.84
C SER A 65 9.03 -2.85 12.86
N ASP A 66 8.99 -4.03 13.48
CA ASP A 66 7.73 -4.80 13.60
C ASP A 66 6.66 -4.05 14.39
N ASP A 67 7.04 -3.32 15.44
CA ASP A 67 6.11 -2.52 16.24
C ASP A 67 5.57 -1.31 15.48
N GLU A 68 6.42 -0.63 14.70
CA GLU A 68 6.01 0.45 13.81
C GLU A 68 5.08 -0.07 12.69
N MET A 69 5.43 -1.22 12.10
CA MET A 69 4.62 -1.88 11.08
C MET A 69 3.25 -2.27 11.64
N LYS A 70 3.20 -2.84 12.85
CA LYS A 70 1.94 -3.20 13.52
C LYS A 70 1.09 -1.95 13.79
N THR A 71 1.69 -0.89 14.29
CA THR A 71 1.00 0.39 14.55
C THR A 71 0.39 0.95 13.27
N LEU A 72 1.19 0.99 12.19
CA LEU A 72 0.75 1.45 10.87
C LEU A 72 -0.41 0.60 10.34
N MET A 73 -0.29 -0.73 10.38
CA MET A 73 -1.32 -1.63 9.84
C MET A 73 -2.65 -1.56 10.59
N ILE A 74 -2.62 -1.41 11.92
CA ILE A 74 -3.84 -1.22 12.73
C ILE A 74 -4.54 0.07 12.32
N GLU A 75 -3.79 1.18 12.21
CA GLU A 75 -4.36 2.47 11.84
C GLU A 75 -4.94 2.45 10.41
N ILE A 76 -4.18 1.94 9.43
CA ILE A 76 -4.65 1.79 8.04
C ILE A 76 -5.94 0.97 8.01
N THR A 77 -5.98 -0.16 8.72
CA THR A 77 -7.16 -1.03 8.73
C THR A 77 -8.39 -0.32 9.29
N ASN A 78 -8.24 0.40 10.42
CA ASN A 78 -9.32 1.16 11.02
C ASN A 78 -9.81 2.29 10.10
N LYS A 79 -8.89 2.98 9.43
CA LYS A 79 -9.22 4.06 8.49
C LYS A 79 -9.90 3.54 7.24
N VAL A 80 -9.41 2.45 6.64
CA VAL A 80 -10.06 1.81 5.50
C VAL A 80 -11.47 1.36 5.87
N PHE A 81 -11.65 0.71 7.04
CA PHE A 81 -12.97 0.31 7.51
C PHE A 81 -13.92 1.51 7.67
N THR A 82 -13.42 2.61 8.24
CA THR A 82 -14.18 3.86 8.40
C THR A 82 -14.53 4.48 7.04
N PHE A 83 -13.56 4.56 6.13
CA PHE A 83 -13.75 5.10 4.78
C PHE A 83 -14.81 4.32 4.01
N LEU A 84 -14.76 2.99 4.04
CA LEU A 84 -15.77 2.14 3.37
C LEU A 84 -17.16 2.26 4.01
N THR A 85 -17.23 2.63 5.30
CA THR A 85 -18.51 2.84 6.00
C THR A 85 -19.14 4.19 5.66
N TYR A 86 -18.33 5.24 5.46
CA TYR A 86 -18.76 6.62 5.26
C TYR A 86 -18.23 7.21 3.95
N GLN A 87 -18.23 6.41 2.89
CA GLN A 87 -17.55 6.74 1.63
C GLN A 87 -18.06 8.02 0.95
N GLU A 88 -19.36 8.31 1.04
CA GLU A 88 -19.95 9.50 0.42
C GLU A 88 -19.37 10.80 1.01
N ASP A 89 -19.02 10.77 2.29
CA ASP A 89 -18.52 11.94 3.02
C ASP A 89 -16.98 12.06 2.99
N LEU A 90 -16.27 10.98 2.67
CA LEU A 90 -14.81 10.89 2.81
C LEU A 90 -14.05 10.88 1.48
N THR A 91 -14.75 10.96 0.34
CA THR A 91 -14.14 10.93 -1.00
C THR A 91 -13.48 12.24 -1.43
N ALA A 92 -13.66 13.33 -0.67
CA ALA A 92 -13.03 14.61 -1.00
C ALA A 92 -11.49 14.51 -1.04
N LEU A 93 -10.92 14.92 -2.18
CA LEU A 93 -9.47 14.89 -2.41
C LEU A 93 -8.81 16.17 -1.89
N GLY A 94 -7.71 16.00 -1.17
CA GLY A 94 -6.78 17.06 -0.80
C GLY A 94 -5.62 17.16 -1.79
N GLY A 95 -4.41 16.88 -1.32
CA GLY A 95 -3.21 16.85 -2.14
C GLY A 95 -3.23 15.75 -3.21
N ALA A 96 -3.99 14.67 -2.97
CA ALA A 96 -4.11 13.56 -3.92
C ALA A 96 -4.79 13.92 -5.24
N ALA A 97 -5.48 15.06 -5.32
CA ALA A 97 -6.01 15.59 -6.57
C ALA A 97 -4.93 15.83 -7.65
N ARG A 98 -3.64 15.92 -7.25
CA ARG A 98 -2.49 16.14 -8.15
C ARG A 98 -1.66 14.88 -8.40
N TRP A 99 -2.03 13.75 -7.81
CA TRP A 99 -1.28 12.51 -7.99
C TRP A 99 -1.50 11.94 -9.39
N ASN A 100 -0.56 11.08 -9.82
CA ASN A 100 -0.71 10.35 -11.07
C ASN A 100 -1.96 9.47 -11.05
N ARG A 101 -2.57 9.26 -12.21
CA ARG A 101 -3.68 8.33 -12.36
C ARG A 101 -3.23 6.91 -11.96
N PRO A 102 -4.01 6.19 -11.14
CA PRO A 102 -3.70 4.79 -10.81
C PRO A 102 -3.70 3.91 -12.06
N GLU A 103 -2.78 2.95 -12.08
CA GLU A 103 -2.67 1.93 -13.14
C GLU A 103 -3.01 0.55 -12.58
N ILE A 104 -3.36 -0.38 -13.48
CA ILE A 104 -3.60 -1.76 -13.10
C ILE A 104 -2.27 -2.44 -12.78
N ASP A 105 -2.14 -2.97 -11.57
CA ASP A 105 -1.05 -3.89 -11.24
C ASP A 105 -1.30 -5.25 -11.92
N THR A 106 -0.49 -5.55 -12.94
CA THR A 106 -0.66 -6.75 -13.77
C THR A 106 -0.47 -8.05 -12.98
N ALA A 107 0.34 -8.04 -11.92
CA ALA A 107 0.57 -9.22 -11.09
C ALA A 107 -0.67 -9.54 -10.22
N LEU A 108 -1.27 -8.50 -9.63
CA LEU A 108 -2.49 -8.59 -8.85
C LEU A 108 -3.70 -8.90 -9.73
N GLU A 109 -3.77 -8.33 -10.93
CA GLU A 109 -4.78 -8.69 -11.93
C GLU A 109 -4.69 -10.18 -12.28
N GLY A 110 -3.49 -10.68 -12.61
CA GLY A 110 -3.29 -12.10 -12.89
C GLY A 110 -3.72 -12.99 -11.71
N LYS A 111 -3.50 -12.54 -10.46
CA LYS A 111 -4.01 -13.23 -9.27
C LYS A 111 -5.54 -13.22 -9.21
N ALA A 112 -6.19 -12.11 -9.57
CA ALA A 112 -7.65 -12.00 -9.61
C ALA A 112 -8.26 -12.90 -10.70
N GLN A 113 -7.67 -12.93 -11.90
CA GLN A 113 -8.07 -13.79 -13.01
C GLN A 113 -7.96 -15.27 -12.64
N ARG A 114 -6.81 -15.70 -12.07
CA ARG A 114 -6.64 -17.08 -11.57
C ARG A 114 -7.71 -17.47 -10.56
N ARG A 115 -8.00 -16.59 -9.58
CA ARG A 115 -9.07 -16.82 -8.59
C ARG A 115 -10.45 -16.88 -9.22
N ARG A 116 -10.72 -16.10 -10.27
CA ARG A 116 -11.99 -16.15 -11.01
C ARG A 116 -12.13 -17.49 -11.74
N ALA A 117 -11.09 -17.92 -12.45
CA ALA A 117 -11.08 -19.19 -13.17
C ALA A 117 -11.28 -20.39 -12.23
N LEU A 118 -10.63 -20.40 -11.05
CA LEU A 118 -10.87 -21.41 -10.01
C LEU A 118 -12.33 -21.42 -9.53
N ARG A 119 -12.93 -20.25 -9.28
CA ARG A 119 -14.36 -20.16 -8.87
C ARG A 119 -15.33 -20.61 -9.98
N SER A 120 -14.96 -20.39 -11.24
CA SER A 120 -15.75 -20.77 -12.41
C SER A 120 -15.51 -22.22 -12.85
N GLY A 121 -14.65 -22.98 -12.17
CA GLY A 121 -14.31 -24.38 -12.53
C GLY A 121 -13.44 -24.51 -13.78
N MET A 122 -12.83 -23.42 -14.25
CA MET A 122 -11.96 -23.41 -15.45
C MET A 122 -10.51 -23.78 -15.13
N LEU A 123 -10.16 -23.91 -13.85
CA LEU A 123 -8.88 -24.41 -13.34
C LEU A 123 -9.17 -25.34 -12.16
N GLU A 124 -8.46 -26.46 -12.06
CA GLU A 124 -8.47 -27.29 -10.86
C GLU A 124 -7.54 -26.71 -9.80
N GLY A 125 -7.97 -26.74 -8.53
CA GLY A 125 -7.15 -26.31 -7.39
C GLY A 125 -5.97 -27.27 -7.17
N PRO A 126 -4.92 -26.85 -6.45
CA PRO A 126 -3.85 -27.79 -6.12
C PRO A 126 -4.44 -28.97 -5.34
N ASP A 127 -4.21 -30.18 -5.84
CA ASP A 127 -4.58 -31.42 -5.16
C ASP A 127 -4.06 -31.36 -3.73
N LYS A 128 -4.96 -31.54 -2.75
CA LYS A 128 -4.58 -31.69 -1.36
C LYS A 128 -3.87 -33.04 -1.23
N VAL A 129 -2.55 -33.04 -1.45
CA VAL A 129 -1.71 -34.17 -1.07
C VAL A 129 -1.81 -34.29 0.46
N GLY A 130 -2.37 -35.41 0.91
CA GLY A 130 -2.55 -35.76 2.32
C GLY A 130 -1.26 -36.14 3.02
#